data_AF-A0A920PCQ5-F1
#
_entry.id   AF-A0A920PCQ5-F1
#
_cell.length_a   1.000
_cell.length_b   1.000
_cell.length_c   1.000
_cell.angle_alpha   90.00
_cell.angle_beta   90.00
_cell.angle_gamma   90.00
#
_symmetry.space_group_name_H-M   'P 1'
#
loop_
_entity.id
_entity.type
_entity.pdbx_description
1 polymer ?
#
loop_
_entity_poly.entity_id
_entity_poly.type
_entity_poly.pdbx_seq_one_letter_code
_entity_poly.pdbx_strand_id
1 'polypeptide(L)'
;MSQSHPKSDSSLPEKNLTGILLLKKPGKEENPSHWYSSKIAGVPFILRNLLTLQRVGIKTLAVFYEDSNADLQKSFDKILMDSRLSEKIVWLPNILKLKEWIQNKPSPLYIFNGSFLYDKKKLFTLIHSEPNNINEAVIPINPDSLENLLIKTASEPSNLKPEAPSGFSFIRTWLS
;
A
#
# COMPACT_ATOMS: atom_id res chain seq x y z
N MET A 1 -54.74 5.87 -10.52
CA MET A 1 -53.46 6.53 -10.83
C MET A 1 -52.45 6.08 -9.79
N SER A 2 -51.60 5.11 -10.12
CA SER A 2 -50.60 4.57 -9.19
C SER A 2 -49.25 5.22 -9.52
N GLN A 3 -48.72 6.02 -8.59
CA GLN A 3 -47.40 6.61 -8.75
C GLN A 3 -46.33 5.56 -8.46
N SER A 4 -45.67 5.10 -9.52
CA SER A 4 -44.43 4.33 -9.43
C SER A 4 -43.29 5.25 -9.00
N HIS A 5 -42.72 5.00 -7.82
CA HIS A 5 -41.46 5.62 -7.41
C HIS A 5 -40.32 5.08 -8.30
N PRO A 6 -39.41 5.93 -8.81
CA PRO A 6 -38.22 5.43 -9.47
C PRO A 6 -37.30 4.81 -8.40
N LYS A 7 -37.02 3.51 -8.55
CA LYS A 7 -35.91 2.83 -7.88
C LYS A 7 -34.63 3.59 -8.24
N SER A 8 -34.05 4.27 -7.26
CA SER A 8 -32.71 4.83 -7.39
C SER A 8 -31.71 3.68 -7.32
N ASP A 9 -31.43 3.05 -8.46
CA ASP A 9 -30.19 2.30 -8.63
C ASP A 9 -29.05 3.34 -8.70
N SER A 10 -28.64 3.85 -7.54
CA SER A 10 -27.37 4.55 -7.42
C SER A 10 -26.25 3.51 -7.40
N SER A 11 -26.01 2.85 -8.53
CA SER A 11 -24.72 2.21 -8.76
C SER A 11 -23.70 3.35 -8.92
N LEU A 12 -23.13 3.80 -7.80
CA LEU A 12 -21.91 4.59 -7.84
C LEU A 12 -20.95 3.85 -8.78
N PRO A 13 -20.40 4.49 -9.82
CA PRO A 13 -19.46 3.82 -10.69
C PRO A 13 -18.36 3.26 -9.79
N GLU A 14 -18.15 1.94 -9.83
CA GLU A 14 -17.09 1.31 -9.05
C GLU A 14 -15.80 2.03 -9.40
N LYS A 15 -15.32 2.84 -8.47
CA LYS A 15 -14.15 3.68 -8.68
C LYS A 15 -12.98 2.70 -8.85
N ASN A 16 -12.40 2.65 -10.03
CA ASN A 16 -11.23 1.79 -10.29
C ASN A 16 -10.01 2.44 -9.64
N LEU A 17 -9.90 2.26 -8.32
CA LEU A 17 -8.87 2.86 -7.52
C LEU A 17 -7.52 2.22 -7.81
N THR A 18 -6.53 3.07 -8.01
CA THR A 18 -5.14 2.67 -8.25
C THR A 18 -4.30 2.95 -7.02
N GLY A 19 -3.46 2.00 -6.62
CA GLY A 19 -2.58 2.13 -5.47
C GLY A 19 -1.16 1.69 -5.77
N ILE A 20 -0.20 2.37 -5.15
CA ILE A 20 1.21 2.06 -5.21
C ILE A 20 1.72 1.84 -3.80
N LEU A 21 2.27 0.65 -3.54
CA LEU A 21 2.98 0.35 -2.31
C LEU A 21 4.44 0.80 -2.48
N LEU A 22 4.78 1.94 -1.89
CA LEU A 22 6.13 2.48 -1.84
C LEU A 22 6.94 1.74 -0.78
N LEU A 23 7.87 0.90 -1.20
CA LEU A 23 8.84 0.30 -0.32
C LEU A 23 10.03 1.25 -0.16
N LYS A 24 10.52 1.38 1.07
CA LYS A 24 11.77 2.10 1.37
C LYS A 24 12.81 1.13 1.89
N LYS A 25 14.08 1.51 1.79
CA LYS A 25 15.14 0.81 2.52
C LYS A 25 14.78 0.86 4.01
N PRO A 26 14.66 -0.29 4.69
CA PRO A 26 14.48 -0.30 6.14
C PRO A 26 15.78 0.22 6.81
N GLY A 27 15.86 0.26 8.14
CA GLY A 27 16.99 0.90 8.84
C GLY A 27 18.38 0.52 8.31
N LYS A 28 19.43 1.28 8.65
CA LYS A 28 20.77 1.21 8.00
C LYS A 28 21.32 -0.21 7.77
N GLU A 29 21.07 -1.13 8.70
CA GLU A 29 21.57 -2.51 8.71
C GLU A 29 20.56 -3.56 8.21
N GLU A 30 19.32 -3.18 7.90
CA GLU A 30 18.28 -4.14 7.55
C GLU A 30 18.24 -4.41 6.05
N ASN A 31 18.23 -5.69 5.68
CA ASN A 31 18.03 -6.11 4.30
C ASN A 31 16.54 -5.96 3.92
N PRO A 32 16.19 -5.14 2.89
CA PRO A 32 14.81 -4.94 2.48
C PRO A 32 14.07 -6.24 2.15
N SER A 33 14.73 -7.19 1.47
CA SER A 33 14.13 -8.48 1.10
C SER A 33 13.69 -9.24 2.34
N HIS A 34 14.57 -9.33 3.34
CA HIS A 34 14.28 -10.02 4.60
C HIS A 34 13.19 -9.30 5.39
N TRP A 35 13.26 -7.98 5.49
CA TRP A 35 12.32 -7.19 6.28
C TRP A 35 10.89 -7.26 5.75
N TYR A 36 10.68 -7.03 4.45
CA TYR A 36 9.36 -7.10 3.82
C TYR A 36 8.85 -8.53 3.63
N SER A 37 9.73 -9.54 3.60
CA SER A 37 9.34 -10.96 3.59
C SER A 37 9.04 -11.51 4.98
N SER A 38 9.40 -10.78 6.04
CA SER A 38 9.15 -11.21 7.42
C SER A 38 7.66 -11.48 7.64
N LYS A 39 7.36 -12.57 8.36
CA LYS A 39 5.98 -13.01 8.56
C LYS A 39 5.38 -12.31 9.77
N ILE A 40 4.21 -11.71 9.59
CA ILE A 40 3.38 -11.21 10.68
C ILE A 40 2.12 -12.06 10.72
N ALA A 41 1.95 -12.84 11.79
CA ALA A 41 0.89 -13.86 11.90
C ALA A 41 0.89 -14.85 10.72
N GLY A 42 2.09 -15.32 10.32
CA GLY A 42 2.26 -16.33 9.28
C GLY A 42 2.23 -15.82 7.82
N VAL A 43 1.87 -14.56 7.60
CA VAL A 43 1.80 -13.95 6.26
C VAL A 43 2.98 -12.98 6.05
N PRO A 44 3.72 -13.06 4.93
CA PRO A 44 4.77 -12.09 4.59
C PRO A 44 4.25 -10.66 4.65
N PHE A 45 5.04 -9.74 5.20
CA PHE A 45 4.59 -8.39 5.50
C PHE A 45 4.11 -7.64 4.25
N ILE A 46 4.88 -7.67 3.15
CA ILE A 46 4.48 -7.07 1.88
C ILE A 46 3.15 -7.63 1.37
N LEU A 47 2.95 -8.95 1.48
CA LEU A 47 1.72 -9.60 1.04
C LEU A 47 0.53 -9.18 1.90
N ARG A 48 0.73 -9.05 3.21
CA ARG A 48 -0.30 -8.58 4.12
C ARG A 48 -0.77 -7.17 3.75
N ASN A 49 0.16 -6.29 3.37
CA ASN A 49 -0.17 -4.95 2.90
C ASN A 49 -0.95 -5.01 1.59
N LEU A 50 -0.46 -5.72 0.57
CA LEU A 50 -1.15 -5.86 -0.72
C LEU A 50 -2.58 -6.40 -0.56
N LEU A 51 -2.76 -7.45 0.23
CA LEU A 51 -4.09 -8.02 0.53
C LEU A 51 -4.99 -7.02 1.26
N THR A 52 -4.41 -6.17 2.12
CA THR A 52 -5.19 -5.15 2.84
C THR A 52 -5.65 -4.06 1.87
N LEU A 53 -4.78 -3.59 0.98
CA LEU A 53 -5.13 -2.60 -0.06
C LEU A 53 -6.24 -3.11 -0.99
N GLN A 54 -6.14 -4.37 -1.44
CA GLN A 54 -7.19 -4.99 -2.24
C GLN A 54 -8.53 -5.07 -1.50
N ARG A 55 -8.52 -5.43 -0.22
CA ARG A 55 -9.73 -5.52 0.63
C ARG A 55 -10.39 -4.19 0.93
N VAL A 56 -9.71 -3.07 0.68
CA VAL A 56 -10.26 -1.72 0.80
C VAL A 56 -10.58 -1.13 -0.58
N GLY A 57 -10.69 -1.95 -1.63
CA GLY A 57 -11.19 -1.52 -2.93
C GLY A 57 -10.12 -0.97 -3.88
N ILE A 58 -8.83 -1.05 -3.55
CA ILE A 58 -7.77 -0.77 -4.52
C ILE A 58 -7.69 -1.94 -5.49
N LYS A 59 -8.07 -1.72 -6.75
CA LYS A 59 -8.14 -2.78 -7.77
C LYS A 59 -6.80 -2.95 -8.48
N THR A 60 -6.23 -1.84 -8.96
CA THR A 60 -4.94 -1.85 -9.66
C THR A 60 -3.83 -1.53 -8.68
N LEU A 61 -2.91 -2.49 -8.48
CA LEU A 61 -1.81 -2.37 -7.53
C LEU A 61 -0.45 -2.46 -8.22
N ALA A 62 0.46 -1.59 -7.79
CA ALA A 62 1.89 -1.70 -8.08
C ALA A 62 2.72 -1.62 -6.80
N VAL A 63 3.93 -2.16 -6.87
CA VAL A 63 4.97 -2.01 -5.85
C VAL A 63 6.08 -1.19 -6.46
N PHE A 64 6.51 -0.14 -5.77
CA PHE A 64 7.63 0.68 -6.19
C PHE A 64 8.76 0.56 -5.15
N TYR A 65 9.96 0.29 -5.65
CA TYR A 65 11.20 0.35 -4.88
C TYR A 65 12.31 0.71 -5.87
N GLU A 66 13.10 1.74 -5.55
CA GLU A 66 14.26 2.12 -6.35
C GLU A 66 15.36 1.07 -6.13
N ASP A 67 15.48 0.12 -7.06
CA ASP A 67 16.50 -0.94 -7.07
C ASP A 67 17.33 -0.82 -8.35
N SER A 68 18.62 -0.52 -8.22
CA SER A 68 19.52 -0.43 -9.36
C SER A 68 19.80 -1.78 -10.03
N ASN A 69 19.61 -2.90 -9.32
CA ASN A 69 20.10 -4.22 -9.75
C ASN A 69 18.99 -5.27 -9.97
N ALA A 70 17.72 -4.93 -9.74
CA ALA A 70 16.54 -5.81 -9.87
C ALA A 70 16.57 -7.11 -9.04
N ASP A 71 17.53 -7.25 -8.11
CA ASP A 71 17.67 -8.43 -7.25
C ASP A 71 16.53 -8.51 -6.23
N LEU A 72 16.05 -7.35 -5.79
CA LEU A 72 14.97 -7.29 -4.82
C LEU A 72 13.66 -7.81 -5.43
N GLN A 73 13.36 -7.43 -6.67
CA GLN A 73 12.16 -7.90 -7.38
C GLN A 73 12.11 -9.44 -7.43
N LYS A 74 13.21 -10.07 -7.85
CA LYS A 74 13.30 -11.54 -7.97
C LYS A 74 13.00 -12.24 -6.64
N SER A 75 13.43 -11.65 -5.53
CA SER A 75 13.17 -12.19 -4.20
C SER A 75 11.68 -12.20 -3.83
N PHE A 76 10.87 -11.34 -4.46
CA PHE A 76 9.44 -11.22 -4.23
C PHE A 76 8.56 -11.91 -5.28
N ASP A 77 9.09 -12.44 -6.39
CA ASP A 77 8.28 -13.00 -7.48
C ASP A 77 7.23 -14.01 -6.99
N LYS A 78 7.60 -14.92 -6.09
CA LYS A 78 6.67 -15.90 -5.50
C LYS A 78 5.56 -15.25 -4.68
N ILE A 79 5.86 -14.16 -3.97
CA ILE A 79 4.90 -13.44 -3.14
C ILE A 79 3.95 -12.61 -4.03
N LEU A 80 4.46 -12.01 -5.11
CA LEU A 80 3.67 -11.19 -6.04
C LEU A 80 2.74 -12.05 -6.93
N MET A 81 3.01 -13.36 -7.04
CA MET A 81 2.16 -14.34 -7.71
C MET A 81 1.24 -15.11 -6.75
N ASP A 82 1.12 -14.68 -5.48
CA ASP A 82 0.25 -15.37 -4.51
C ASP A 82 -1.21 -15.37 -4.99
N SER A 83 -1.82 -16.56 -5.03
CA SER A 83 -3.18 -16.80 -5.53
C SER A 83 -4.29 -15.97 -4.85
N ARG A 84 -4.03 -15.38 -3.68
CA ARG A 84 -5.00 -14.52 -2.98
C ARG A 84 -5.07 -13.11 -3.56
N LEU A 85 -4.10 -12.71 -4.38
CA LEU A 85 -4.09 -11.44 -5.08
C LEU A 85 -4.98 -11.55 -6.33
N SER A 86 -5.92 -10.61 -6.46
CA SER A 86 -6.91 -10.62 -7.55
C SER A 86 -6.31 -10.22 -8.90
N GLU A 87 -5.26 -9.41 -8.90
CA GLU A 87 -4.56 -8.96 -10.09
C GLU A 87 -3.05 -9.20 -9.96
N LYS A 88 -2.39 -9.33 -11.11
CA LYS A 88 -0.93 -9.38 -11.17
C LYS A 88 -0.37 -8.04 -10.69
N ILE A 89 0.45 -8.09 -9.64
CA ILE A 89 1.13 -6.91 -9.11
C ILE A 89 2.27 -6.51 -10.04
N VAL A 90 2.31 -5.24 -10.41
CA VAL A 90 3.39 -4.67 -11.22
C VAL A 90 4.52 -4.21 -10.30
N TRP A 91 5.75 -4.61 -10.59
CA TRP A 91 6.95 -4.06 -9.92
C TRP A 91 7.51 -2.89 -10.72
N LEU A 92 7.76 -1.77 -10.05
CA LEU A 92 8.28 -0.54 -10.62
C LEU A 92 9.69 -0.30 -10.05
N PRO A 93 10.76 -0.58 -10.81
CA PRO A 93 12.13 -0.64 -10.28
C PRO A 93 12.81 0.73 -10.19
N ASN A 94 12.27 1.75 -10.85
CA ASN A 94 12.86 3.09 -10.87
C ASN A 94 11.81 4.18 -11.10
N ILE A 95 12.20 5.41 -10.80
CA ILE A 95 11.38 6.62 -10.94
C ILE A 95 10.79 6.81 -12.34
N LEU A 96 11.52 6.48 -13.41
CA LEU A 96 11.05 6.65 -14.79
C LEU A 96 9.87 5.72 -15.07
N LYS A 97 9.99 4.45 -14.68
CA LYS A 97 8.91 3.45 -14.79
C LYS A 97 7.71 3.81 -13.93
N LEU A 98 7.94 4.38 -12.75
CA LEU A 98 6.88 4.88 -11.89
C LEU A 98 6.08 6.00 -12.58
N LYS A 99 6.76 7.00 -13.15
CA LYS A 99 6.11 8.12 -13.87
C LYS A 99 5.31 7.63 -15.08
N GLU A 100 5.93 6.80 -15.93
CA GLU A 100 5.27 6.20 -17.09
C GLU A 100 4.01 5.43 -16.67
N TRP A 101 4.10 4.66 -15.58
CA TRP A 101 2.97 3.88 -15.10
C TRP A 101 1.84 4.78 -14.59
N ILE A 102 2.14 5.80 -13.77
CA ILE A 102 1.14 6.73 -13.21
C ILE A 102 0.41 7.52 -14.31
N GLN A 103 1.13 8.00 -15.32
CA GLN A 103 0.55 8.80 -16.42
C GLN A 103 -0.52 8.05 -17.20
N ASN A 104 -0.46 6.71 -17.21
CA ASN A 104 -1.39 5.85 -17.93
C ASN A 104 -2.51 5.28 -17.05
N LYS A 105 -2.72 5.81 -15.83
CA LYS A 105 -3.74 5.30 -14.89
C LYS A 105 -4.83 6.33 -14.59
N PRO A 106 -6.09 5.88 -14.39
CA PRO A 106 -7.17 6.76 -14.02
C PRO A 106 -6.97 7.31 -12.60
N SER A 107 -7.32 8.58 -12.40
CA SER A 107 -7.39 9.19 -11.07
C SER A 107 -8.64 8.73 -10.31
N PRO A 108 -8.60 8.65 -8.97
CA PRO A 108 -7.49 9.01 -8.08
C PRO A 108 -6.48 7.86 -7.87
N LEU A 109 -5.23 8.25 -7.66
CA LEU A 109 -4.12 7.36 -7.35
C LEU A 109 -3.63 7.60 -5.92
N TYR A 110 -3.32 6.51 -5.20
CA TYR A 110 -2.85 6.56 -3.82
C TYR A 110 -1.45 5.97 -3.69
N ILE A 111 -0.54 6.65 -2.97
CA ILE A 111 0.71 6.04 -2.49
C ILE A 111 0.54 5.62 -1.03
N PHE A 112 0.92 4.38 -0.76
CA PHE A 112 0.94 3.75 0.54
C PHE A 112 2.38 3.50 0.96
N ASN A 113 2.75 3.90 2.17
CA ASN A 113 4.02 3.52 2.78
C ASN A 113 4.04 2.01 3.08
N GLY A 114 4.88 1.27 2.36
CA GLY A 114 5.02 -0.16 2.51
C GLY A 114 5.58 -0.61 3.84
N SER A 115 6.22 0.28 4.60
CA SER A 115 6.73 0.01 5.95
C SER A 115 5.64 0.05 7.02
N PHE A 116 4.41 0.44 6.69
CA PHE A 116 3.30 0.52 7.65
C PHE A 116 2.41 -0.71 7.57
N LEU A 117 1.88 -1.13 8.73
CA LEU A 117 0.81 -2.11 8.79
C LEU A 117 -0.54 -1.39 8.91
N TYR A 118 -1.33 -1.48 7.86
CA TYR A 118 -2.61 -0.77 7.79
C TYR A 118 -3.71 -1.50 8.55
N ASP A 119 -4.47 -0.78 9.37
CA ASP A 119 -5.76 -1.24 9.85
C ASP A 119 -6.79 -1.12 8.73
N LYS A 120 -7.44 -2.24 8.38
CA LYS A 120 -8.41 -2.31 7.27
C LYS A 120 -9.55 -1.29 7.44
N LYS A 121 -10.11 -1.16 8.64
CA LYS A 121 -11.29 -0.31 8.87
C LYS A 121 -10.92 1.16 8.71
N LYS A 122 -9.83 1.59 9.38
CA LYS A 122 -9.32 2.96 9.27
C LYS A 122 -8.98 3.32 7.82
N LEU A 123 -8.30 2.42 7.11
CA LEU A 123 -7.92 2.65 5.73
C LEU A 123 -9.13 2.69 4.79
N PHE A 124 -10.11 1.80 4.98
CA PHE A 124 -11.36 1.81 4.22
C PHE A 124 -12.10 3.13 4.40
N THR A 125 -12.26 3.59 5.64
CA THR A 125 -12.88 4.88 5.93
C THR A 125 -12.13 5.99 5.23
N LEU A 126 -10.79 6.04 5.32
CA LEU A 126 -9.98 7.08 4.69
C LEU A 126 -10.18 7.16 3.16
N ILE A 127 -10.15 6.01 2.48
CA ILE A 127 -10.24 5.95 1.01
C ILE A 127 -11.64 6.34 0.49
N HIS A 128 -12.68 6.05 1.28
CA HIS A 128 -14.08 6.29 0.88
C HIS A 128 -14.71 7.51 1.59
N SER A 129 -13.92 8.29 2.33
CA SER A 129 -14.36 9.55 2.92
C SER A 129 -14.10 10.71 1.97
N GLU A 130 -14.88 11.78 2.12
CA GLU A 130 -14.64 13.06 1.46
C GLU A 130 -13.26 13.65 1.85
N PRO A 131 -12.58 14.38 0.95
CA PRO A 131 -11.14 14.68 1.00
C PRO A 131 -10.62 15.54 2.16
N ASN A 132 -11.46 15.87 3.15
CA ASN A 132 -11.10 16.77 4.26
C ASN A 132 -10.32 16.11 5.41
N ASN A 133 -9.87 14.85 5.28
CA ASN A 133 -9.27 14.11 6.40
C ASN A 133 -8.11 13.18 5.98
N ILE A 134 -7.14 13.72 5.25
CA ILE A 134 -5.99 12.95 4.72
C ILE A 134 -4.85 12.93 5.75
N ASN A 135 -4.51 11.74 6.25
CA ASN A 135 -3.37 11.49 7.16
C ASN A 135 -2.06 11.22 6.38
N GLU A 136 -0.89 11.42 7.01
CA GLU A 136 0.46 11.26 6.42
C GLU A 136 0.75 9.87 5.82
N ALA A 137 0.03 8.83 6.25
CA ALA A 137 0.26 7.44 5.82
C ALA A 137 -0.29 7.08 4.42
N VAL A 138 -1.16 7.93 3.86
CA VAL A 138 -1.79 7.73 2.55
C VAL A 138 -1.93 9.07 1.86
N ILE A 139 -1.31 9.20 0.70
CA ILE A 139 -1.29 10.48 -0.01
C ILE A 139 -2.03 10.30 -1.33
N PRO A 140 -3.15 11.01 -1.55
CA PRO A 140 -3.75 11.10 -2.88
C PRO A 140 -2.82 11.91 -3.78
N ILE A 141 -2.50 11.38 -4.95
CA ILE A 141 -1.49 11.96 -5.84
C ILE A 141 -2.16 12.56 -7.06
N ASN A 142 -1.90 13.85 -7.27
CA ASN A 142 -1.87 14.41 -8.61
C ASN A 142 -0.50 14.06 -9.25
N PRO A 143 -0.45 13.44 -10.45
CA PRO A 143 0.80 13.15 -11.17
C PRO A 143 1.85 14.27 -11.14
N ASP A 144 1.41 15.53 -11.17
CA ASP A 144 2.31 16.71 -11.14
C ASP A 144 3.07 16.88 -9.82
N SER A 145 2.57 16.30 -8.71
CA SER A 145 3.14 16.44 -7.37
C SER A 145 4.02 15.26 -6.93
N LEU A 146 4.23 14.27 -7.81
CA LEU A 146 4.90 13.02 -7.49
C LEU A 146 6.36 13.21 -7.05
N GLU A 147 7.12 14.09 -7.71
CA GLU A 147 8.54 14.31 -7.40
C GLU A 147 8.73 14.86 -5.98
N ASN A 148 7.92 15.85 -5.59
CA ASN A 148 7.94 16.44 -4.25
C ASN A 148 7.60 15.41 -3.18
N LEU A 149 6.68 14.48 -3.47
CA LEU A 149 6.30 13.40 -2.55
C LEU A 149 7.41 12.37 -2.36
N LEU A 150 8.13 12.01 -3.42
CA LEU A 150 9.23 11.06 -3.34
C LEU A 150 10.44 11.65 -2.61
N ILE A 151 10.72 12.95 -2.80
CA ILE A 151 11.76 13.66 -2.06
C ILE A 151 11.42 13.75 -0.56
N LYS A 152 10.18 14.15 -0.23
CA LYS A 152 9.73 14.25 1.17
C LYS A 152 9.73 12.90 1.89
N THR A 153 9.40 11.83 1.18
CA THR A 153 9.41 10.48 1.76
C THR A 153 10.80 9.86 1.84
N ALA A 154 11.78 10.32 1.04
CA ALA A 154 13.16 9.85 1.12
C ALA A 154 13.96 10.47 2.29
N SER A 155 13.58 11.67 2.75
CA SER A 155 14.29 12.40 3.81
C SER A 155 13.86 12.05 5.24
N GLU A 156 12.80 11.25 5.42
CA GLU A 156 12.39 10.75 6.74
C GLU A 156 13.00 9.36 7.00
N PRO A 157 14.01 9.24 7.88
CA PRO A 157 14.42 7.94 8.38
C PRO A 157 13.24 7.30 9.11
N SER A 158 12.97 6.02 8.85
CA SER A 158 12.02 5.21 9.59
C SER A 158 12.51 4.98 11.02
N ASN A 159 12.48 6.02 11.85
CA ASN A 159 12.70 5.91 13.29
C ASN A 159 11.47 5.34 14.04
N LEU A 160 10.44 4.91 13.31
CA LEU A 160 9.28 4.25 13.88
C LEU A 160 9.53 2.74 13.90
N LYS A 161 10.00 2.27 15.05
CA LYS A 161 9.79 0.89 15.50
C LYS A 161 8.29 0.57 15.31
N PRO A 162 7.91 -0.59 14.77
CA PRO A 162 6.50 -0.94 14.61
C PRO A 162 5.84 -0.98 15.99
N GLU A 163 5.13 0.08 16.36
CA GLU A 163 4.27 0.08 17.53
C GLU A 163 3.05 -0.77 17.21
N ALA A 164 2.94 -1.92 17.89
CA ALA A 164 1.69 -2.64 17.95
C ALA A 164 0.62 -1.71 18.57
N PRO A 165 -0.64 -1.72 18.08
CA PRO A 165 -1.71 -1.01 18.74
C PRO A 165 -1.75 -1.43 20.21
N SER A 166 -1.72 -0.44 21.10
CA SER A 166 -1.82 -0.60 22.54
C SER A 166 -3.07 -1.42 22.88
N GLY A 167 -2.86 -2.70 23.19
CA GLY A 167 -3.96 -3.64 23.42
C GLY A 167 -3.58 -5.12 23.47
N PHE A 168 -2.40 -5.51 23.01
CA PHE A 168 -1.93 -6.91 23.12
C PHE A 168 -0.72 -7.00 24.05
N SER A 169 -0.99 -7.29 25.33
CA SER A 169 0.02 -7.75 26.29
C SER A 169 0.54 -9.12 25.84
N PHE A 170 1.72 -9.15 25.23
CA PHE A 170 2.50 -10.38 25.13
C PHE A 170 3.24 -10.58 26.45
N ILE A 171 2.71 -11.46 27.29
CA ILE A 171 3.41 -11.98 28.45
C ILE A 171 4.65 -12.73 27.94
N ARG A 172 5.83 -12.12 28.12
CA ARG A 172 7.12 -12.83 28.07
C ARG A 172 7.33 -13.47 29.44
N THR A 173 7.26 -14.79 29.51
CA THR A 173 7.85 -15.53 30.64
C THR A 173 9.23 -16.00 30.19
N TRP A 174 10.26 -15.48 30.86
CA TRP A 174 11.62 -16.02 30.82
C TRP A 174 11.73 -17.13 31.86
N LEU A 175 12.19 -18.31 31.46
CA LEU A 175 12.85 -19.31 32.31
C LEU A 175 13.95 -19.92 31.42
N SER A 176 15.20 -19.51 31.61
CA SER A 176 16.22 -20.12 32.50
C SER A 176 17.02 -21.19 31.76
#